data_AF-W5JLM5-F1
#
_entry.id   AF-W5JLM5-F1
#
_cell.length_a   1.000
_cell.length_b   1.000
_cell.length_c   1.000
_cell.angle_alpha   90.00
_cell.angle_beta   90.00
_cell.angle_gamma   90.00
#
_symmetry.space_group_name_H-M   'P 1'
#
loop_
_entity.id
_entity.type
_entity.pdbx_description
1 polymer ?
#
loop_
_entity_poly.entity_id
_entity_poly.type
_entity_poly.pdbx_seq_one_letter_code
_entity_poly.pdbx_strand_id
1 'polypeptide(L)'
;MALAAAGRSAIRFLQLPTSGLLAPCLQNGSIIHQQQQQVRHRRTKHWDPKWKRLRKAKFVKIDIPNLNERPEDLSQEQMKTRMKERGILPPRPWLERPFYISCTGGVFEPYVPPEGDGRMSAISREGAKQAIEQLEKKTKSMMAIRKIRSYDEDFDARDFATQAQDIYIQAHQTMCEKNKYKLREIVTERAYPELMHNVADKTIRWQFIKSLEPPRVVHARCTDVITKENIFAQVTVRFHSQQLLAIYDRFGRLMHGSETIEKDCLEYVVFEKHLANEYGVWRLHEKIIPEWMPPKAPAYITYRVDDEPPPPPESADAVETKDVVATKEGSKTEASTVSA
;
A
#
# COMPACT_ATOMS: atom_id res chain seq x y z
N MET A 1 -18.80 30.13 -82.80
CA MET A 1 -19.20 29.02 -83.70
C MET A 1 -20.17 28.13 -82.96
N ALA A 2 -21.43 28.07 -83.46
CA ALA A 2 -22.56 27.16 -83.17
C ALA A 2 -22.66 26.53 -81.75
N LEU A 3 -23.57 26.86 -80.82
CA LEU A 3 -25.02 27.14 -80.81
C LEU A 3 -25.93 25.93 -81.11
N ALA A 4 -26.78 25.62 -80.12
CA ALA A 4 -28.07 24.90 -80.15
C ALA A 4 -28.05 23.36 -80.23
N ALA A 5 -29.06 22.60 -79.77
CA ALA A 5 -30.09 22.69 -78.73
C ALA A 5 -30.89 21.37 -78.81
N ALA A 6 -31.43 20.94 -77.66
CA ALA A 6 -32.70 20.21 -77.45
C ALA A 6 -33.20 19.12 -78.43
N GLY A 7 -33.63 17.98 -77.86
CA GLY A 7 -34.60 17.08 -78.50
C GLY A 7 -34.89 15.79 -77.72
N ARG A 8 -35.97 15.78 -76.93
CA ARG A 8 -36.58 14.59 -76.31
C ARG A 8 -37.56 13.92 -77.29
N SER A 9 -37.62 12.59 -77.31
CA SER A 9 -38.78 11.80 -77.80
C SER A 9 -38.67 10.35 -77.30
N ALA A 10 -39.46 9.97 -76.27
CA ALA A 10 -40.65 9.11 -76.35
C ALA A 10 -40.33 7.60 -76.49
N ILE A 11 -40.32 6.83 -75.39
CA ILE A 11 -41.42 5.96 -74.89
C ILE A 11 -42.08 5.10 -75.99
N ARG A 12 -41.83 3.79 -75.94
CA ARG A 12 -42.82 2.76 -76.35
C ARG A 12 -42.89 1.70 -75.26
N PHE A 13 -44.07 1.65 -74.65
CA PHE A 13 -44.58 0.59 -73.78
C PHE A 13 -45.30 -0.46 -74.64
N LEU A 14 -45.74 -1.55 -74.00
CA LEU A 14 -46.67 -2.61 -74.45
C LEU A 14 -45.96 -3.86 -75.04
N GLN A 15 -46.30 -5.12 -74.71
CA GLN A 15 -47.39 -5.73 -73.93
C GLN A 15 -47.07 -7.24 -73.79
N LEU A 16 -47.41 -7.85 -72.65
CA LEU A 16 -47.58 -9.32 -72.47
C LEU A 16 -49.06 -9.69 -72.67
N PRO A 17 -49.35 -10.93 -73.13
CA PRO A 17 -50.34 -11.81 -72.46
C PRO A 17 -49.85 -13.28 -72.38
N THR A 18 -49.87 -13.98 -71.22
CA THR A 18 -50.91 -14.93 -70.69
C THR A 18 -51.35 -16.00 -71.70
N SER A 19 -51.53 -17.31 -71.47
CA SER A 19 -51.75 -18.22 -70.32
C SER A 19 -51.88 -19.65 -70.94
N GLY A 20 -51.25 -20.74 -70.50
CA GLY A 20 -51.69 -21.65 -69.43
C GLY A 20 -51.87 -23.11 -69.93
N LEU A 21 -51.72 -24.08 -69.00
CA LEU A 21 -52.22 -25.48 -68.95
C LEU A 21 -51.31 -26.70 -69.26
N LEU A 22 -51.22 -27.56 -68.22
CA LEU A 22 -51.04 -29.03 -68.11
C LEU A 22 -49.64 -29.63 -67.81
N ALA A 23 -49.55 -30.21 -66.61
CA ALA A 23 -48.50 -31.09 -66.05
C ALA A 23 -48.82 -32.58 -66.40
N PRO A 24 -48.36 -33.64 -65.66
CA PRO A 24 -47.12 -33.96 -64.91
C PRO A 24 -46.61 -35.41 -65.17
N CYS A 25 -45.35 -35.76 -64.81
CA CYS A 25 -44.85 -37.10 -64.37
C CYS A 25 -43.30 -37.17 -64.52
N LEU A 26 -42.44 -37.73 -63.67
CA LEU A 26 -42.52 -38.54 -62.44
C LEU A 26 -41.14 -38.46 -61.73
N GLN A 27 -41.18 -38.21 -60.43
CA GLN A 27 -40.49 -38.93 -59.35
C GLN A 27 -38.94 -39.01 -59.21
N ASN A 28 -38.51 -38.41 -58.08
CA ASN A 28 -37.76 -39.00 -56.97
C ASN A 28 -36.22 -38.91 -56.93
N GLY A 29 -35.75 -38.14 -55.93
CA GLY A 29 -34.40 -38.24 -55.37
C GLY A 29 -34.15 -37.24 -54.25
N SER A 30 -34.40 -37.67 -53.00
CA SER A 30 -33.84 -37.15 -51.72
C SER A 30 -34.03 -35.66 -51.37
N ILE A 31 -34.98 -35.29 -50.52
CA ILE A 31 -34.92 -35.37 -49.04
C ILE A 31 -33.68 -34.66 -48.45
N ILE A 32 -33.96 -33.44 -47.95
CA ILE A 32 -33.50 -32.90 -46.67
C ILE A 32 -31.98 -32.89 -46.46
N HIS A 33 -31.33 -31.81 -46.88
CA HIS A 33 -30.40 -31.12 -45.99
C HIS A 33 -30.29 -29.65 -46.40
N GLN A 34 -31.37 -28.89 -46.18
CA GLN A 34 -31.20 -27.49 -45.80
C GLN A 34 -30.38 -27.51 -44.51
N GLN A 35 -29.05 -27.50 -44.62
CA GLN A 35 -28.24 -26.87 -43.59
C GLN A 35 -28.62 -25.40 -43.63
N GLN A 36 -29.74 -25.09 -42.97
CA GLN A 36 -29.98 -23.80 -42.39
C GLN A 36 -28.70 -23.46 -41.64
N GLN A 37 -27.85 -22.65 -42.26
CA GLN A 37 -26.98 -21.79 -41.49
C GLN A 37 -27.94 -21.04 -40.59
N GLN A 38 -28.09 -21.51 -39.36
CA GLN A 38 -28.76 -20.76 -38.32
C GLN A 38 -27.89 -19.54 -38.08
N VAL A 39 -28.05 -18.52 -38.94
CA VAL A 39 -27.59 -17.17 -38.69
C VAL A 39 -28.44 -16.72 -37.52
N ARG A 40 -27.96 -17.01 -36.31
CA ARG A 40 -28.53 -16.44 -35.09
C ARG A 40 -28.44 -14.94 -35.26
N HIS A 41 -29.51 -14.30 -35.70
CA HIS A 41 -29.64 -12.85 -35.68
C HIS A 41 -29.59 -12.43 -34.21
N ARG A 42 -28.39 -12.18 -33.69
CA ARG A 42 -28.20 -11.46 -32.42
C ARG A 42 -28.82 -10.08 -32.61
N ARG A 43 -30.10 -9.93 -32.24
CA ARG A 43 -30.91 -8.70 -32.38
C ARG A 43 -30.38 -7.49 -31.59
N THR A 44 -29.27 -7.62 -30.87
CA THR A 44 -28.64 -6.55 -30.08
C THR A 44 -27.55 -5.77 -30.82
N LYS A 45 -27.24 -6.16 -32.06
CA LYS A 45 -26.19 -5.53 -32.87
C LYS A 45 -26.81 -4.75 -34.02
N HIS A 46 -26.52 -3.46 -34.12
CA HIS A 46 -26.88 -2.66 -35.30
C HIS A 46 -26.29 -3.30 -36.57
N TRP A 47 -27.10 -3.39 -37.62
CA TRP A 47 -26.78 -4.07 -38.87
C TRP A 47 -25.81 -3.26 -39.75
N ASP A 48 -25.93 -1.93 -39.77
CA ASP A 48 -25.02 -1.07 -40.55
C ASP A 48 -23.53 -1.29 -40.24
N PRO A 49 -22.68 -1.48 -41.27
CA PRO A 49 -21.23 -1.58 -41.14
C PRO A 49 -20.57 -0.32 -40.56
N LYS A 50 -21.18 0.86 -40.73
CA LYS A 50 -20.70 2.15 -40.20
C LYS A 50 -20.44 2.08 -38.68
N TRP A 51 -21.27 1.36 -37.94
CA TRP A 51 -21.16 1.23 -36.49
C TRP A 51 -20.24 0.08 -36.04
N LYS A 52 -19.61 -0.68 -36.95
CA LYS A 52 -18.67 -1.76 -36.60
C LYS A 52 -17.47 -1.24 -35.81
N ARG A 53 -16.90 -0.10 -36.23
CA ARG A 53 -15.76 0.54 -35.55
C ARG A 53 -16.14 1.01 -34.15
N LEU A 54 -17.29 1.65 -33.99
CA LEU A 54 -17.78 2.12 -32.69
C LEU A 54 -18.15 0.96 -31.76
N ARG A 55 -18.68 -0.15 -32.29
CA ARG A 55 -18.88 -1.39 -31.52
C ARG A 55 -17.58 -2.03 -31.04
N LYS A 56 -16.51 -1.95 -31.85
CA LYS A 56 -15.17 -2.39 -31.45
C LYS A 56 -14.60 -1.47 -30.36
N ALA A 57 -14.79 -0.16 -30.51
CA ALA A 57 -14.32 0.85 -29.56
C ALA A 57 -15.08 0.87 -28.21
N LYS A 58 -16.30 0.32 -28.15
CA LYS A 58 -17.06 0.15 -26.89
C LYS A 58 -16.29 -0.66 -25.85
N PHE A 59 -15.47 -1.62 -26.29
CA PHE A 59 -14.67 -2.47 -25.41
C PHE A 59 -13.22 -2.01 -25.48
N VAL A 60 -12.86 -1.04 -24.64
CA VAL A 60 -11.46 -0.69 -24.40
C VAL A 60 -10.90 -1.73 -23.43
N LYS A 61 -9.97 -2.56 -23.89
CA LYS A 61 -9.17 -3.37 -22.98
C LYS A 61 -8.20 -2.42 -22.28
N ILE A 62 -8.41 -2.21 -20.99
CA ILE A 62 -7.53 -1.42 -20.14
C ILE A 62 -6.73 -2.45 -19.35
N ASP A 63 -5.41 -2.47 -19.55
CA ASP A 63 -4.54 -3.30 -18.74
C ASP A 63 -4.45 -2.65 -17.36
N ILE A 64 -5.09 -3.30 -16.38
CA ILE A 64 -5.12 -2.81 -15.01
C ILE A 64 -3.74 -3.13 -14.41
N PRO A 65 -3.06 -2.16 -13.78
CA PRO A 65 -1.79 -2.44 -13.11
C PRO A 65 -1.97 -3.50 -12.02
N ASN A 66 -1.06 -4.47 -11.95
CA ASN A 66 -0.98 -5.42 -10.85
C ASN A 66 -0.72 -4.66 -9.54
N LEU A 67 -1.72 -4.63 -8.65
CA LEU A 67 -1.66 -3.90 -7.38
C LEU A 67 -0.85 -4.64 -6.30
N ASN A 68 -0.56 -5.93 -6.51
CA ASN A 68 0.10 -6.80 -5.55
C ASN A 68 1.63 -6.83 -5.69
N GLU A 69 2.18 -6.23 -6.75
CA GLU A 69 3.63 -6.13 -6.94
C GLU A 69 4.19 -5.05 -6.01
N ARG A 70 5.13 -5.42 -5.14
CA ARG A 70 5.79 -4.46 -4.27
C ARG A 70 6.87 -3.73 -5.07
N PRO A 71 7.03 -2.40 -4.89
CA PRO A 71 8.05 -1.64 -5.60
C PRO A 71 9.49 -2.04 -5.23
N GLU A 72 9.67 -2.73 -4.10
CA GLU A 72 10.96 -3.22 -3.59
C GLU A 72 11.48 -4.43 -4.39
N ASP A 73 10.59 -5.23 -4.97
CA ASP A 73 10.95 -6.42 -5.74
C ASP A 73 11.29 -6.11 -7.21
N LEU A 74 11.05 -4.87 -7.66
CA LEU A 74 11.22 -4.46 -9.05
C LEU A 74 12.63 -3.89 -9.29
N SER A 75 13.27 -4.34 -10.37
CA SER A 75 14.50 -3.69 -10.82
C SER A 75 14.21 -2.25 -11.27
N GLN A 76 15.22 -1.37 -11.20
CA GLN A 76 15.07 0.02 -11.64
C GLN A 76 14.62 0.13 -13.10
N GLU A 77 14.99 -0.84 -13.94
CA GLU A 77 14.57 -0.91 -15.34
C GLU A 77 13.09 -1.29 -15.48
N GLN A 78 12.64 -2.29 -14.73
CA GLN A 78 11.23 -2.68 -14.67
C GLN A 78 10.37 -1.51 -14.17
N MET A 79 10.85 -0.78 -13.15
CA MET A 79 10.16 0.42 -12.64
C MET A 79 10.02 1.50 -13.72
N LYS A 80 11.09 1.78 -14.48
CA LYS A 80 11.04 2.73 -15.61
C LYS A 80 10.08 2.26 -16.71
N THR A 81 10.06 0.97 -17.03
CA THR A 81 9.12 0.39 -18.00
C THR A 81 7.68 0.54 -17.51
N ARG A 82 7.39 0.25 -16.24
CA ARG A 82 6.07 0.47 -15.65
C ARG A 82 5.67 1.96 -15.63
N MET A 83 6.60 2.87 -15.34
CA MET A 83 6.33 4.31 -15.44
C MET A 83 5.97 4.72 -16.87
N LYS A 84 6.69 4.19 -17.87
CA LYS A 84 6.40 4.42 -19.30
C LYS A 84 5.06 3.84 -19.72
N GLU A 85 4.75 2.61 -19.33
CA GLU A 85 3.45 1.94 -19.59
C GLU A 85 2.29 2.74 -18.98
N ARG A 86 2.47 3.25 -17.75
CA ARG A 86 1.48 4.09 -17.06
C ARG A 86 1.43 5.52 -17.61
N GLY A 87 2.33 5.90 -18.52
CA GLY A 87 2.44 7.26 -19.04
C GLY A 87 2.85 8.30 -17.98
N ILE A 88 3.44 7.86 -16.87
CA ILE A 88 3.90 8.74 -15.79
C ILE A 88 5.35 9.11 -16.06
N LEU A 89 5.61 10.39 -16.26
CA LEU A 89 6.97 10.90 -16.35
C LEU A 89 7.61 10.93 -14.96
N PRO A 90 8.94 10.69 -14.85
CA PRO A 90 9.63 10.87 -13.59
C PRO A 90 9.47 12.35 -13.14
N PRO A 91 9.27 12.60 -11.84
CA PRO A 91 9.16 13.97 -11.34
C PRO A 91 10.44 14.74 -11.65
N ARG A 92 10.30 16.01 -12.01
CA ARG A 92 11.46 16.89 -12.25
C ARG A 92 12.21 17.11 -10.92
N PRO A 93 13.55 17.08 -10.91
CA PRO A 93 14.32 17.24 -9.68
C PRO A 93 14.28 18.67 -9.12
N TRP A 94 13.86 19.67 -9.93
CA TRP A 94 13.79 21.05 -9.49
C TRP A 94 12.56 21.27 -8.60
N LEU A 95 12.82 21.34 -7.30
CA LEU A 95 11.84 21.66 -6.26
C LEU A 95 11.99 23.13 -5.89
N GLU A 96 11.09 23.99 -6.36
CA GLU A 96 11.05 25.40 -5.98
C GLU A 96 10.75 25.58 -4.48
N ARG A 97 9.95 24.67 -3.92
CA ARG A 97 9.59 24.65 -2.50
C ARG A 97 10.04 23.33 -1.87
N PRO A 98 11.00 23.36 -0.91
CA PRO A 98 11.37 22.15 -0.18
C PRO A 98 10.20 21.66 0.67
N PHE A 99 10.14 20.34 0.87
CA PHE A 99 9.17 19.75 1.80
C PHE A 99 9.53 20.14 3.23
N TYR A 100 8.55 20.65 3.96
CA TYR A 100 8.68 20.86 5.39
C TYR A 100 8.45 19.53 6.10
N ILE A 101 9.44 19.12 6.90
CA ILE A 101 9.42 17.88 7.66
C ILE A 101 9.34 18.27 9.14
N SER A 102 8.25 17.87 9.79
CA SER A 102 7.96 18.17 11.20
C SER A 102 8.38 17.06 12.16
N CYS A 103 8.60 15.85 11.66
CA CYS A 103 9.07 14.70 12.44
C CYS A 103 10.09 13.89 11.64
N THR A 104 10.90 13.13 12.36
CA THR A 104 11.91 12.29 11.75
C THR A 104 11.33 11.01 11.17
N GLY A 105 12.11 10.37 10.28
CA GLY A 105 11.71 9.14 9.64
C GLY A 105 11.66 7.95 10.61
N GLY A 106 12.35 7.99 11.74
CA GLY A 106 12.38 6.94 12.78
C GLY A 106 13.25 7.29 13.98
N VAL A 107 13.32 6.38 14.95
CA VAL A 107 14.12 6.59 16.18
C VAL A 107 15.63 6.53 15.89
N PHE A 108 16.36 7.52 16.38
CA PHE A 108 17.82 7.54 16.38
C PHE A 108 18.36 6.71 17.53
N GLU A 109 19.27 5.78 17.24
CA GLU A 109 19.92 4.91 18.24
C GLU A 109 18.90 4.36 19.27
N PRO A 110 18.01 3.43 18.89
CA PRO A 110 16.97 2.94 19.77
C PRO A 110 17.56 2.44 21.09
N TYR A 111 16.94 2.87 22.20
CA TYR A 111 17.33 2.37 23.50
C TYR A 111 17.10 0.87 23.56
N VAL A 112 18.15 0.11 23.88
CA VAL A 112 18.07 -1.33 24.12
C VAL A 112 17.95 -1.53 25.63
N PRO A 113 16.77 -1.94 26.13
CA PRO A 113 16.60 -2.24 27.54
C PRO A 113 17.49 -3.42 27.96
N PRO A 114 18.18 -3.35 29.12
CA PRO A 114 18.90 -4.50 29.63
C PRO A 114 17.97 -5.68 29.82
N GLU A 115 18.45 -6.86 29.44
CA GLU A 115 17.74 -8.10 29.71
C GLU A 115 17.56 -8.24 31.22
N GLY A 116 16.31 -8.48 31.64
CA GLY A 116 15.99 -8.69 33.05
C GLY A 116 15.99 -7.45 33.92
N ASP A 117 15.50 -6.31 33.41
CA ASP A 117 15.06 -5.10 34.17
C ASP A 117 14.00 -5.39 35.27
N GLY A 118 13.73 -6.67 35.57
CA GLY A 118 12.98 -7.15 36.74
C GLY A 118 13.59 -8.36 37.49
N ARG A 119 14.70 -8.98 37.03
CA ARG A 119 15.26 -10.21 37.66
C ARG A 119 16.78 -10.48 37.48
N MET A 120 17.56 -9.64 36.81
CA MET A 120 18.97 -9.98 36.54
C MET A 120 19.94 -9.54 37.63
N SER A 121 20.77 -10.49 38.06
CA SER A 121 21.91 -10.31 38.95
C SER A 121 23.05 -9.59 38.21
N ALA A 122 23.57 -8.50 38.77
CA ALA A 122 24.61 -7.65 38.19
C ALA A 122 26.01 -8.30 37.98
N ILE A 123 26.13 -9.63 37.98
CA ILE A 123 27.39 -10.36 38.18
C ILE A 123 27.77 -11.25 36.97
N SER A 124 27.11 -11.12 35.80
CA SER A 124 27.52 -11.82 34.57
C SER A 124 28.49 -10.98 33.72
N ARG A 125 29.44 -11.64 33.03
CA ARG A 125 30.39 -11.03 32.08
C ARG A 125 29.68 -10.30 30.93
N GLU A 126 28.49 -10.78 30.56
CA GLU A 126 27.63 -10.14 29.56
C GLU A 126 26.99 -8.86 30.12
N GLY A 127 26.57 -8.88 31.38
CA GLY A 127 26.05 -7.70 32.09
C GLY A 127 27.10 -6.58 32.22
N ALA A 128 28.38 -6.91 32.42
CA ALA A 128 29.45 -5.91 32.45
C ALA A 128 29.66 -5.21 31.10
N LYS A 129 29.59 -5.95 29.98
CA LYS A 129 29.65 -5.35 28.63
C LYS A 129 28.47 -4.42 28.39
N GLN A 130 27.26 -4.88 28.73
CA GLN A 130 26.05 -4.07 28.63
C GLN A 130 26.12 -2.80 29.50
N ALA A 131 26.68 -2.89 30.71
CA ALA A 131 26.84 -1.75 31.60
C ALA A 131 27.80 -0.68 31.04
N ILE A 132 28.92 -1.10 30.41
CA ILE A 132 29.86 -0.17 29.75
C ILE A 132 29.17 0.54 28.58
N GLU A 133 28.45 -0.21 27.74
CA GLU A 133 27.71 0.35 26.61
C GLU A 133 26.60 1.31 27.09
N GLN A 134 25.92 0.98 28.18
CA GLN A 134 24.93 1.86 28.78
C GLN A 134 25.56 3.13 29.34
N LEU A 135 26.76 3.06 29.90
CA LEU A 135 27.47 4.24 30.39
C LEU A 135 27.81 5.19 29.24
N GLU A 136 28.30 4.67 28.12
CA GLU A 136 28.54 5.47 26.92
C GLU A 136 27.24 6.08 26.37
N LYS A 137 26.15 5.31 26.34
CA LYS A 137 24.84 5.80 25.92
C LYS A 137 24.31 6.89 26.85
N LYS A 138 24.58 6.80 28.16
CA LYS A 138 24.23 7.79 29.19
C LYS A 138 25.03 9.08 29.06
N THR A 139 26.32 9.03 28.75
CA THR A 139 27.10 10.27 28.54
C THR A 139 26.59 11.03 27.31
N LYS A 140 26.32 10.32 26.22
CA LYS A 140 25.67 10.89 25.02
C LYS A 140 24.27 11.45 25.33
N SER A 141 23.48 10.81 26.19
CA SER A 141 22.15 11.33 26.56
C SER A 141 22.24 12.57 27.45
N MET A 142 23.22 12.66 28.34
CA MET A 142 23.48 13.88 29.10
C MET A 142 23.87 15.05 28.20
N MET A 143 24.69 14.82 27.16
CA MET A 143 25.00 15.84 26.15
C MET A 143 23.76 16.26 25.35
N ALA A 144 22.90 15.31 25.00
CA ALA A 144 21.62 15.59 24.32
C ALA A 144 20.69 16.44 25.19
N ILE A 145 20.53 16.11 26.49
CA ILE A 145 19.73 16.91 27.43
C ILE A 145 20.29 18.32 27.55
N ARG A 146 21.62 18.48 27.61
CA ARG A 146 22.25 19.80 27.62
C ARG A 146 21.95 20.59 26.34
N LYS A 147 21.92 19.91 25.18
CA LYS A 147 21.54 20.53 23.90
C LYS A 147 20.06 20.90 23.88
N ILE A 148 19.16 20.09 24.42
CA ILE A 148 17.73 20.45 24.56
C ILE A 148 17.60 21.72 25.41
N ARG A 149 18.28 21.76 26.56
CA ARG A 149 18.28 22.91 27.48
C ARG A 149 18.84 24.20 26.89
N SER A 150 19.66 24.13 25.83
CA SER A 150 20.13 25.34 25.15
C SER A 150 19.10 25.95 24.19
N TYR A 151 18.10 25.18 23.77
CA TYR A 151 16.97 25.69 22.97
C TYR A 151 15.73 25.97 23.83
N ASP A 152 15.53 25.20 24.89
CA ASP A 152 14.37 25.24 25.76
C ASP A 152 14.84 25.32 27.23
N GLU A 153 14.92 26.53 27.78
CA GLU A 153 15.50 26.79 29.10
C GLU A 153 14.67 26.16 30.23
N ASP A 154 13.36 26.02 30.04
CA ASP A 154 12.42 25.45 31.02
C ASP A 154 12.43 23.91 31.03
N PHE A 155 13.23 23.28 30.17
CA PHE A 155 13.25 21.82 30.07
C PHE A 155 13.97 21.15 31.25
N ASP A 156 13.16 20.51 32.12
CA ASP A 156 13.66 19.54 33.09
C ASP A 156 13.21 18.10 32.81
N ALA A 157 14.13 17.15 33.01
CA ALA A 157 13.91 15.75 32.70
C ALA A 157 12.91 15.07 33.65
N ARG A 158 12.78 15.55 34.90
CA ARG A 158 11.85 14.97 35.88
C ARG A 158 10.42 15.43 35.60
N ASP A 159 10.25 16.72 35.38
CA ASP A 159 8.94 17.30 35.06
C ASP A 159 8.44 16.79 33.70
N PHE A 160 9.34 16.66 32.73
CA PHE A 160 9.04 16.05 31.44
C PHE A 160 8.52 14.62 31.56
N ALA A 161 8.99 13.81 32.52
CA ALA A 161 8.49 12.44 32.69
C ALA A 161 7.00 12.40 33.04
N THR A 162 6.53 13.37 33.84
CA THR A 162 5.11 13.53 34.18
C THR A 162 4.32 14.04 32.97
N GLN A 163 4.83 15.05 32.28
CA GLN A 163 4.20 15.56 31.05
C GLN A 163 4.08 14.47 29.97
N ALA A 164 5.10 13.63 29.82
CA ALA A 164 5.10 12.50 28.90
C ALA A 164 4.00 11.49 29.23
N GLN A 165 3.73 11.24 30.51
CA GLN A 165 2.63 10.39 30.94
C GLN A 165 1.28 11.00 30.54
N ASP A 166 1.10 12.30 30.74
CA ASP A 166 -0.14 13.00 30.35
C ASP A 166 -0.35 12.96 28.83
N ILE A 167 0.69 13.23 28.04
CA ILE A 167 0.66 13.12 26.58
C ILE A 167 0.30 11.70 26.16
N TYR A 168 0.86 10.69 26.81
CA TYR A 168 0.55 9.29 26.53
C TYR A 168 -0.92 8.95 26.81
N ILE A 169 -1.47 9.41 27.94
CA ILE A 169 -2.87 9.20 28.30
C ILE A 169 -3.79 9.92 27.30
N GLN A 170 -3.50 11.18 26.98
CA GLN A 170 -4.27 11.97 26.02
C GLN A 170 -4.24 11.35 24.61
N ALA A 171 -3.09 10.82 24.18
CA ALA A 171 -2.97 10.13 22.89
C ALA A 171 -3.89 8.90 22.82
N HIS A 172 -3.90 8.07 23.86
CA HIS A 172 -4.74 6.87 23.87
C HIS A 172 -6.23 7.18 24.02
N GLN A 173 -6.60 8.22 24.79
CA GLN A 173 -7.99 8.69 24.88
C GLN A 173 -8.49 9.21 23.53
N THR A 174 -7.74 10.10 22.88
CA THR A 174 -8.09 10.66 21.57
C THR A 174 -8.11 9.61 20.46
N MET A 175 -7.25 8.58 20.55
CA MET A 175 -7.27 7.40 19.71
C MET A 175 -8.57 6.60 19.88
N CYS A 176 -9.04 6.38 21.11
CA CYS A 176 -10.30 5.68 21.40
C CYS A 176 -11.52 6.46 20.88
N GLU A 177 -11.51 7.79 21.01
CA GLU A 177 -12.55 8.69 20.46
C GLU A 177 -12.52 8.78 18.92
N LYS A 178 -11.44 8.31 18.28
CA LYS A 178 -11.17 8.45 16.83
C LYS A 178 -11.15 9.91 16.36
N ASN A 179 -10.76 10.85 17.22
CA ASN A 179 -10.64 12.26 16.85
C ASN A 179 -9.35 12.51 16.07
N LYS A 180 -9.47 12.57 14.74
CA LYS A 180 -8.33 12.66 13.82
C LYS A 180 -7.54 13.96 13.96
N TYR A 181 -8.18 15.07 14.32
CA TYR A 181 -7.51 16.38 14.36
C TYR A 181 -6.63 16.50 15.60
N LYS A 182 -7.21 16.23 16.78
CA LYS A 182 -6.46 16.24 18.05
C LYS A 182 -5.32 15.23 18.05
N LEU A 183 -5.53 14.05 17.46
CA LEU A 183 -4.48 13.02 17.42
C LEU A 183 -3.24 13.47 16.64
N ARG A 184 -3.40 14.29 15.58
CA ARG A 184 -2.26 14.81 14.79
C ARG A 184 -1.44 15.86 15.52
N GLU A 185 -2.02 16.52 16.52
CA GLU A 185 -1.31 17.49 17.36
C GLU A 185 -0.45 16.77 18.41
N ILE A 186 -0.93 15.64 18.92
CA ILE A 186 -0.29 14.87 20.00
C ILE A 186 0.71 13.84 19.47
N VAL A 187 0.44 13.25 18.30
CA VAL A 187 1.24 12.18 17.69
C VAL A 187 1.97 12.71 16.46
N THR A 188 3.19 12.22 16.21
CA THR A 188 3.94 12.56 15.00
C THR A 188 3.34 11.92 13.75
N GLU A 189 3.74 12.44 12.60
CA GLU A 189 3.30 11.99 11.28
C GLU A 189 3.75 10.56 10.97
N ARG A 190 4.82 10.06 11.62
CA ARG A 190 5.28 8.66 11.56
C ARG A 190 4.36 7.72 12.33
N ALA A 191 4.05 8.01 13.60
CA ALA A 191 3.24 7.12 14.44
C ALA A 191 1.74 7.15 14.10
N TYR A 192 1.25 8.27 13.55
CA TYR A 192 -0.16 8.43 13.19
C TYR A 192 -0.71 7.30 12.29
N PRO A 193 -0.08 6.93 11.15
CA PRO A 193 -0.57 5.84 10.31
C PRO A 193 -0.56 4.48 11.03
N GLU A 194 0.44 4.19 11.85
CA GLU A 194 0.52 2.92 12.60
C GLU A 194 -0.63 2.78 13.61
N LEU A 195 -0.95 3.85 14.34
CA LEU A 195 -2.08 3.87 15.26
C LEU A 195 -3.41 3.74 14.50
N MET A 196 -3.61 4.57 13.48
CA MET A 196 -4.89 4.64 12.77
C MET A 196 -5.17 3.39 11.94
N HIS A 197 -4.16 2.77 11.34
CA HIS A 197 -4.32 1.50 10.62
C HIS A 197 -4.88 0.41 11.54
N ASN A 198 -4.39 0.35 12.78
CA ASN A 198 -4.87 -0.62 13.75
C ASN A 198 -6.26 -0.29 14.31
N VAL A 199 -6.66 0.99 14.33
CA VAL A 199 -7.92 1.46 14.93
C VAL A 199 -9.09 1.52 13.95
N ALA A 200 -8.84 1.68 12.64
CA ALA A 200 -9.87 2.03 11.64
C ALA A 200 -11.18 1.22 11.78
N ASP A 201 -11.06 -0.10 11.75
CA ASP A 201 -12.19 -1.05 11.78
C ASP A 201 -12.49 -1.61 13.17
N LYS A 202 -11.86 -1.10 14.23
CA LYS A 202 -12.01 -1.64 15.59
C LYS A 202 -12.51 -0.59 16.56
N THR A 203 -13.19 -1.01 17.62
CA THR A 203 -13.55 -0.13 18.73
C THR A 203 -12.67 -0.50 19.91
N ILE A 204 -11.88 0.43 20.40
CA ILE A 204 -10.94 0.20 21.49
C ILE A 204 -11.49 0.88 22.74
N ARG A 205 -11.56 0.13 23.83
CA ARG A 205 -11.76 0.64 25.18
C ARG A 205 -10.44 0.49 25.90
N TRP A 206 -9.78 1.62 26.15
CA TRP A 206 -8.54 1.68 26.89
C TRP A 206 -8.69 2.62 28.07
N GLN A 207 -8.16 2.22 29.22
CA GLN A 207 -8.15 3.05 30.42
C GLN A 207 -6.79 2.92 31.12
N PHE A 208 -6.28 4.07 31.55
CA PHE A 208 -5.13 4.16 32.43
C PHE A 208 -5.60 4.09 33.88
N ILE A 209 -5.11 3.13 34.65
CA ILE A 209 -5.52 2.96 36.05
C ILE A 209 -4.55 3.68 36.96
N LYS A 210 -3.31 3.18 37.02
CA LYS A 210 -2.27 3.74 37.87
C LYS A 210 -0.88 3.43 37.33
N SER A 211 0.07 4.26 37.72
CA SER A 211 1.50 3.96 37.54
C SER A 211 1.98 3.10 38.70
N LEU A 212 2.59 1.95 38.42
CA LEU A 212 3.20 1.11 39.46
C LEU A 212 4.56 1.69 39.88
N GLU A 213 5.36 2.09 38.90
CA GLU A 213 6.57 2.87 39.11
C GLU A 213 6.40 4.24 38.45
N PRO A 214 7.02 5.30 39.00
CA PRO A 214 7.01 6.60 38.36
C PRO A 214 7.70 6.55 37.00
N PRO A 215 7.22 7.31 36.00
CA PRO A 215 7.85 7.37 34.69
C PRO A 215 9.29 7.90 34.82
N ARG A 216 10.23 7.25 34.12
CA ARG A 216 11.63 7.66 34.11
C ARG A 216 12.12 7.93 32.70
N VAL A 217 12.81 9.05 32.50
CA VAL A 217 13.56 9.31 31.26
C VAL A 217 14.79 8.40 31.25
N VAL A 218 14.91 7.56 30.24
CA VAL A 218 15.99 6.58 30.14
C VAL A 218 17.04 7.02 29.13
N HIS A 219 16.60 7.53 28.00
CA HIS A 219 17.47 7.89 26.90
C HIS A 219 17.04 9.21 26.28
N ALA A 220 18.01 9.98 25.80
CA ALA A 220 17.77 11.19 25.04
C ALA A 220 18.79 11.27 23.91
N ARG A 221 18.33 11.70 22.75
CA ARG A 221 19.12 11.89 21.54
C ARG A 221 18.70 13.17 20.83
N CYS A 222 19.68 13.86 20.25
CA CYS A 222 19.43 15.01 19.40
C CYS A 222 20.23 14.84 18.13
N THR A 223 19.60 15.08 16.98
CA THR A 223 20.22 14.95 15.67
C THR A 223 19.75 16.10 14.78
N ASP A 224 20.58 16.44 13.80
CA ASP A 224 20.29 17.38 12.73
C ASP A 224 19.84 16.63 11.48
N VAL A 225 18.79 17.13 10.82
CA VAL A 225 18.18 16.48 9.64
C VAL A 225 18.21 17.44 8.46
N ILE A 226 18.83 17.01 7.36
CA ILE A 226 19.06 17.78 6.12
C ILE A 226 20.02 18.96 6.33
N THR A 227 19.71 19.87 7.24
CA THR A 227 20.53 21.03 7.60
C THR A 227 20.86 21.01 9.10
N LYS A 228 21.99 21.60 9.46
CA LYS A 228 22.46 21.69 10.86
C LYS A 228 21.52 22.51 11.76
N GLU A 229 20.66 23.31 11.16
CA GLU A 229 19.69 24.17 11.84
C GLU A 229 18.45 23.37 12.28
N ASN A 230 18.03 22.37 11.49
CA ASN A 230 16.86 21.56 11.77
C ASN A 230 17.22 20.42 12.75
N ILE A 231 17.16 20.74 14.04
CA ILE A 231 17.50 19.80 15.11
C ILE A 231 16.23 19.19 15.68
N PHE A 232 16.21 17.86 15.72
CA PHE A 232 15.17 17.06 16.34
C PHE A 232 15.70 16.44 17.62
N ALA A 233 14.90 16.48 18.67
CA ALA A 233 15.17 15.82 19.93
C ALA A 233 14.22 14.66 20.11
N GLN A 234 14.76 13.50 20.47
CA GLN A 234 14.02 12.31 20.84
C GLN A 234 14.34 11.95 22.29
N VAL A 235 13.31 11.71 23.08
CA VAL A 235 13.43 11.33 24.48
C VAL A 235 12.62 10.05 24.71
N THR A 236 13.28 9.03 25.25
CA THR A 236 12.63 7.77 25.59
C THR A 236 12.30 7.74 27.07
N VAL A 237 11.04 7.43 27.37
CA VAL A 237 10.50 7.34 28.72
C VAL A 237 10.06 5.90 28.95
N ARG A 238 10.49 5.33 30.07
CA ARG A 238 10.01 4.03 30.54
C ARG A 238 8.75 4.24 31.37
N PHE A 239 7.69 3.58 30.96
CA PHE A 239 6.44 3.46 31.70
C PHE A 239 6.33 2.06 32.29
N HIS A 240 5.96 1.99 33.57
CA HIS A 240 5.51 0.76 34.20
C HIS A 240 4.17 1.03 34.88
N SER A 241 3.10 0.65 34.19
CA SER A 241 1.73 1.07 34.52
C SER A 241 0.76 -0.10 34.45
N GLN A 242 -0.35 0.03 35.15
CA GLN A 242 -1.50 -0.85 35.04
C GLN A 242 -2.53 -0.25 34.10
N GLN A 243 -2.92 -1.04 33.11
CA GLN A 243 -3.82 -0.61 32.04
C GLN A 243 -4.92 -1.64 31.81
N LEU A 244 -6.07 -1.14 31.35
CA LEU A 244 -7.15 -1.94 30.80
C LEU A 244 -7.19 -1.78 29.29
N LEU A 245 -7.38 -2.90 28.61
CA LEU A 245 -7.51 -2.92 27.16
C LEU A 245 -8.57 -3.94 26.77
N ALA A 246 -9.61 -3.48 26.09
CA ALA A 246 -10.57 -4.32 25.39
C ALA A 246 -10.72 -3.85 23.95
N ILE A 247 -10.51 -4.76 23.01
CA ILE A 247 -10.61 -4.49 21.57
C ILE A 247 -11.83 -5.22 21.04
N TYR A 248 -12.73 -4.47 20.44
CA TYR A 248 -13.93 -4.98 19.80
C TYR A 248 -13.81 -4.90 18.27
N ASP A 249 -14.36 -5.91 17.61
CA ASP A 249 -14.53 -5.96 16.16
C ASP A 249 -15.54 -4.90 15.66
N ARG A 250 -15.68 -4.73 14.34
CA ARG A 250 -16.70 -3.91 13.68
C ARG A 250 -18.12 -4.22 14.14
N PHE A 251 -18.36 -5.49 14.47
CA PHE A 251 -19.65 -5.99 14.94
C PHE A 251 -19.82 -5.93 16.47
N GLY A 252 -18.87 -5.33 17.19
CA GLY A 252 -18.93 -5.20 18.65
C GLY A 252 -18.58 -6.47 19.44
N ARG A 253 -18.07 -7.51 18.77
CA ARG A 253 -17.58 -8.74 19.44
C ARG A 253 -16.20 -8.50 20.04
N LEU A 254 -15.94 -9.03 21.23
CA LEU A 254 -14.62 -8.95 21.87
C LEU A 254 -13.61 -9.78 21.08
N MET A 255 -12.53 -9.13 20.62
CA MET A 255 -11.44 -9.76 19.87
C MET A 255 -10.26 -10.09 20.77
N HIS A 256 -9.90 -9.14 21.64
CA HIS A 256 -8.73 -9.26 22.49
C HIS A 256 -8.89 -8.44 23.78
N GLY A 257 -8.31 -8.94 24.86
CA GLY A 257 -8.28 -8.27 26.16
C GLY A 257 -9.60 -8.37 26.92
N SER A 258 -9.78 -7.52 27.91
CA SER A 258 -10.92 -7.51 28.82
C SER A 258 -11.03 -6.15 29.48
N GLU A 259 -12.25 -5.68 29.69
CA GLU A 259 -12.50 -4.37 30.32
C GLU A 259 -12.34 -4.41 31.85
N THR A 260 -12.31 -5.60 32.46
CA THR A 260 -12.26 -5.76 33.93
C THR A 260 -10.89 -6.15 34.45
N ILE A 261 -10.11 -6.94 33.69
CA ILE A 261 -8.83 -7.47 34.17
C ILE A 261 -7.71 -6.50 33.80
N GLU A 262 -7.17 -5.85 34.83
CA GLU A 262 -6.02 -4.96 34.75
C GLU A 262 -4.76 -5.77 34.40
N LYS A 263 -3.92 -5.22 33.52
CA LYS A 263 -2.64 -5.83 33.16
C LYS A 263 -1.50 -4.87 33.40
N ASP A 264 -0.41 -5.41 33.91
CA ASP A 264 0.84 -4.69 34.06
C ASP A 264 1.49 -4.57 32.68
N CYS A 265 1.82 -3.35 32.29
CA CYS A 265 2.48 -3.03 31.02
C CYS A 265 3.78 -2.28 31.31
N LEU A 266 4.89 -2.82 30.79
CA LEU A 266 6.19 -2.18 30.79
C LEU A 266 6.50 -1.75 29.36
N GLU A 267 6.66 -0.45 29.15
CA GLU A 267 6.77 0.14 27.81
C GLU A 267 7.87 1.19 27.77
N TYR A 268 8.58 1.27 26.65
CA TYR A 268 9.53 2.34 26.37
C TYR A 268 8.97 3.17 25.21
N VAL A 269 8.46 4.34 25.54
CA VAL A 269 7.81 5.23 24.57
C VAL A 269 8.77 6.35 24.21
N VAL A 270 8.89 6.63 22.93
CA VAL A 270 9.72 7.69 22.39
C VAL A 270 8.86 8.89 22.06
N PHE A 271 9.25 10.04 22.59
CA PHE A 271 8.69 11.34 22.27
C PHE A 271 9.68 12.12 21.42
N GLU A 272 9.16 12.91 20.48
CA GLU A 272 9.97 13.75 19.62
C GLU A 272 9.48 15.20 19.67
N LYS A 273 10.43 16.13 19.67
CA LYS A 273 10.19 17.56 19.48
C LYS A 273 11.15 18.11 18.43
N HIS A 274 10.63 18.92 17.52
CA HIS A 274 11.44 19.72 16.61
C HIS A 274 11.93 20.96 17.37
N LEU A 275 13.21 20.98 17.76
CA LEU A 275 13.77 22.03 18.62
C LEU A 275 13.97 23.36 17.89
N ALA A 276 14.24 23.32 16.59
CA ALA A 276 14.44 24.53 15.80
C ALA A 276 13.16 25.34 15.57
N ASN A 277 11.99 24.72 15.78
CA ASN A 277 10.71 25.37 15.66
C ASN A 277 10.27 25.93 17.01
N GLU A 278 9.97 27.24 17.06
CA GLU A 278 9.46 27.93 18.24
C GLU A 278 8.16 27.32 18.76
N TYR A 279 7.30 26.86 17.84
CA TYR A 279 6.02 26.22 18.17
C TYR A 279 6.16 24.68 18.33
N GLY A 280 7.38 24.17 18.49
CA GLY A 280 7.63 22.75 18.66
C GLY A 280 7.03 22.22 19.96
N VAL A 281 6.14 21.25 19.85
CA VAL A 281 5.56 20.53 20.99
C VAL A 281 6.12 19.11 21.04
N TRP A 282 6.21 18.54 22.24
CA TRP A 282 6.54 17.14 22.43
C TRP A 282 5.40 16.25 21.94
N ARG A 283 5.70 15.36 20.98
CA ARG A 283 4.71 14.46 20.36
C ARG A 283 5.15 13.01 20.48
N LEU A 284 4.19 12.10 20.57
CA LEU A 284 4.45 10.66 20.59
C LEU A 284 4.98 10.23 19.22
N HIS A 285 6.16 9.60 19.18
CA HIS A 285 6.84 9.24 17.95
C HIS A 285 6.87 7.74 17.65
N GLU A 286 7.26 6.93 18.63
CA GLU A 286 7.40 5.47 18.43
C GLU A 286 7.37 4.75 19.78
N LYS A 287 7.13 3.44 19.74
CA LYS A 287 7.18 2.56 20.90
C LYS A 287 8.25 1.48 20.68
N ILE A 288 9.24 1.42 21.56
CA ILE A 288 10.29 0.40 21.52
C ILE A 288 9.76 -0.86 22.22
N ILE A 289 9.80 -1.98 21.49
CA ILE A 289 9.44 -3.31 22.00
C ILE A 289 10.74 -4.11 22.14
N PRO A 290 11.23 -4.39 23.37
CA PRO A 290 12.40 -5.22 23.55
C PRO A 290 12.12 -6.68 23.18
N GLU A 291 13.13 -7.34 22.62
CA GLU A 291 13.03 -8.73 22.14
C GLU A 291 12.76 -9.74 23.26
N TRP A 292 13.28 -9.48 24.46
CA TRP A 292 13.11 -10.34 25.64
C TRP A 292 11.74 -10.18 26.33
N MET A 293 10.90 -9.26 25.87
CA MET A 293 9.56 -9.07 26.44
C MET A 293 8.73 -10.36 26.25
N PRO A 294 8.00 -10.83 27.28
CA PRO A 294 7.13 -11.97 27.10
C PRO A 294 6.12 -11.68 25.97
N PRO A 295 5.77 -12.69 25.16
CA PRO A 295 4.82 -12.50 24.08
C PRO A 295 3.48 -12.00 24.64
N LYS A 296 2.81 -11.15 23.86
CA LYS A 296 1.48 -10.63 24.21
C LYS A 296 0.51 -11.81 24.36
N ALA A 297 -0.52 -11.63 25.18
CA ALA A 297 -1.57 -12.62 25.32
C ALA A 297 -2.14 -12.97 23.94
N PRO A 298 -2.42 -14.25 23.66
CA PRO A 298 -2.98 -14.65 22.39
C PRO A 298 -4.38 -14.06 22.20
N ALA A 299 -4.81 -13.93 20.94
CA ALA A 299 -6.20 -13.61 20.62
C ALA A 299 -7.09 -14.83 20.91
N TYR A 300 -8.38 -14.59 21.15
CA TYR A 300 -9.34 -15.68 21.35
C TYR A 300 -9.64 -16.45 20.06
N ILE A 301 -9.31 -15.88 18.91
CA ILE A 301 -9.55 -16.49 17.59
C ILE A 301 -8.41 -17.43 17.19
N THR A 302 -8.75 -18.58 16.62
CA THR A 302 -7.81 -19.49 15.97
C THR A 302 -7.68 -19.14 14.50
N TYR A 303 -6.46 -19.17 13.95
CA TYR A 303 -6.21 -18.99 12.52
C TYR A 303 -5.52 -20.24 11.95
N ARG A 304 -5.79 -20.52 10.67
CA ARG A 304 -5.09 -21.54 9.89
C ARG A 304 -3.96 -20.86 9.14
N VAL A 305 -2.75 -21.37 9.27
CA VAL A 305 -1.63 -21.01 8.40
C VAL A 305 -1.61 -22.04 7.28
N ASP A 306 -1.66 -21.60 6.04
CA ASP A 306 -1.46 -22.49 4.90
C ASP A 306 0.05 -22.61 4.66
N ASP A 307 0.58 -23.84 4.69
CA ASP A 307 2.01 -24.12 4.58
C ASP A 307 2.53 -23.97 3.14
N GLU A 308 1.65 -24.02 2.15
CA GLU A 308 2.01 -23.90 0.74
C GLU A 308 1.88 -22.43 0.27
N PRO A 309 2.97 -21.81 -0.24
CA PRO A 309 2.86 -20.51 -0.87
C PRO A 309 1.92 -20.63 -2.08
N PRO A 310 1.06 -19.64 -2.34
CA PRO A 310 0.19 -19.66 -3.50
C PRO A 310 1.04 -19.88 -4.76
N PRO A 311 0.62 -20.78 -5.67
CA PRO A 311 1.38 -21.01 -6.89
C PRO A 311 1.61 -19.67 -7.60
N PRO A 312 2.81 -19.42 -8.13
CA PRO A 312 3.08 -18.20 -8.89
C PRO A 312 2.02 -18.08 -10.00
N PRO A 313 1.52 -16.87 -10.28
CA PRO A 313 0.52 -16.70 -11.34
C PRO A 313 1.10 -17.27 -12.63
N GLU A 314 0.44 -18.29 -13.18
CA GLU A 314 0.81 -18.89 -14.45
C GLU A 314 0.96 -17.76 -15.48
N SER A 315 2.19 -17.57 -15.97
CA SER A 315 2.49 -16.65 -17.05
C SER A 315 1.59 -17.02 -18.24
N ALA A 316 0.71 -16.11 -18.64
CA ALA A 316 -0.19 -16.25 -19.78
C ALA A 316 0.54 -16.23 -21.15
N ASP A 317 1.78 -16.73 -21.20
CA ASP A 317 2.64 -16.76 -22.37
C ASP A 317 2.75 -18.20 -22.90
N ALA A 318 1.61 -18.77 -23.32
CA ALA A 318 1.58 -19.94 -24.20
C ALA A 318 0.18 -20.13 -24.83
N VAL A 319 -0.43 -19.07 -25.36
CA VAL A 319 -1.41 -19.27 -26.44
C VAL A 319 -0.63 -19.11 -27.74
N GLU A 320 -0.02 -20.20 -28.18
CA GLU A 320 0.52 -20.35 -29.53
C GLU A 320 -0.58 -20.01 -30.55
N THR A 321 -0.53 -18.82 -31.12
CA THR A 321 -1.25 -18.52 -32.34
C THR A 321 -0.58 -19.29 -33.47
N LYS A 322 -1.16 -20.41 -33.87
CA LYS A 322 -0.82 -21.11 -35.11
C LYS A 322 -0.99 -20.16 -36.29
N ASP A 323 0.12 -19.63 -36.79
CA ASP A 323 0.16 -18.90 -38.05
C ASP A 323 -0.14 -19.86 -39.21
N VAL A 324 -1.17 -19.51 -39.97
CA VAL A 324 -1.58 -20.21 -41.19
C VAL A 324 -0.60 -19.83 -42.30
N VAL A 325 0.18 -20.83 -42.72
CA VAL A 325 1.10 -20.81 -43.86
C VAL A 325 0.36 -20.39 -45.15
N ALA A 326 0.85 -19.32 -45.78
CA ALA A 326 0.54 -19.00 -47.18
C ALA A 326 1.68 -19.52 -48.08
N THR A 327 1.31 -20.44 -48.95
CA THR A 327 2.11 -21.00 -50.05
C THR A 327 2.49 -19.93 -51.07
N LYS A 328 3.77 -19.88 -51.46
CA LYS A 328 4.22 -19.50 -52.80
C LYS A 328 5.46 -20.32 -53.20
N GLU A 329 5.25 -21.19 -54.18
CA GLU A 329 6.21 -21.67 -55.18
C GLU A 329 6.93 -20.46 -55.82
N GLY A 330 8.18 -20.45 -56.29
CA GLY A 330 9.27 -21.41 -56.43
C GLY A 330 10.27 -20.82 -57.43
N SER A 331 11.58 -20.91 -57.16
CA SER A 331 12.63 -20.82 -58.20
C SER A 331 13.90 -21.54 -57.73
N LYS A 332 14.08 -22.76 -58.26
CA LYS A 332 15.35 -23.48 -58.52
C LYS A 332 16.39 -22.54 -59.17
N THR A 333 17.72 -22.68 -59.13
CA THR A 333 18.73 -23.72 -58.86
C THR A 333 20.07 -22.95 -58.84
N GLU A 334 21.15 -23.35 -58.17
CA GLU A 334 22.12 -24.34 -58.63
C GLU A 334 23.08 -24.72 -57.50
N ALA A 335 23.45 -25.99 -57.49
CA ALA A 335 24.42 -26.60 -56.60
C ALA A 335 25.82 -26.55 -57.22
N SER A 336 26.85 -26.37 -56.40
CA SER A 336 28.17 -26.95 -56.65
C SER A 336 28.79 -27.44 -55.35
N THR A 337 28.96 -28.76 -55.30
CA THR A 337 29.66 -29.55 -54.30
C THR A 337 31.16 -29.63 -54.62
N VAL A 338 31.98 -29.59 -53.56
CA VAL A 338 33.21 -30.36 -53.33
C VAL A 338 34.46 -29.99 -54.14
N SER A 339 35.53 -29.58 -53.46
CA SER A 339 36.76 -30.38 -53.27
C SER A 339 37.90 -29.62 -52.58
N ALA A 340 38.71 -30.40 -51.84
CA ALA A 340 39.96 -30.13 -51.11
C ALA A 340 39.86 -29.54 -49.68
#